data_AF-A0A955RMK3-F1
#
_entry.id   AF-A0A955RMK3-F1
#
_cell.length_a   1.000
_cell.length_b   1.000
_cell.length_c   1.000
_cell.angle_alpha   90.00
_cell.angle_beta   90.00
_cell.angle_gamma   90.00
#
_symmetry.space_group_name_H-M   'P 1'
#
loop_
_entity.id
_entity.type
_entity.pdbx_description
1 polymer ?
#
loop_
_entity_poly.entity_id
_entity_poly.type
_entity_poly.pdbx_seq_one_letter_code
_entity_poly.pdbx_strand_id
1 'polypeptide(L)'
;LGVAIHPEDDTQLYVYYTYRDGATAFNKVVRGTLVEDRSALRDPRVILDQIPGSKNHDGGRLKFGPDNMLYITTGDAENTKLAQDRDSLAGKILRLDPEGHIPADNPEIDDPNATSTTNLPPALYWSIGHRNPQGIAWDDEGQLWATEHGSQSTDELNRIEKGLDYGWPTIRGDETASNQETPYLHSGTDVTWAPSGLAYLPSTKRLYWAGLRSQTLWSLSPEEGPESLTPHLEKQFGRLRDVVVGPDGFLYVLTSNQDGRGVPTVDDDRILRINPAKL
;
A
#
# COMPACT_ATOMS: atom_id res chain seq x y z
N LEU A 1 -6.42 -3.67 -5.78
CA LEU A 1 -7.48 -3.89 -4.78
C LEU A 1 -6.92 -4.79 -3.69
N GLY A 2 -7.27 -4.52 -2.43
CA GLY A 2 -6.64 -5.13 -1.26
C GLY A 2 -7.60 -6.04 -0.50
N VAL A 3 -7.01 -7.03 0.16
CA VAL A 3 -7.71 -7.95 1.06
C VAL A 3 -6.85 -8.15 2.30
N ALA A 4 -7.48 -8.25 3.46
CA ALA A 4 -6.81 -8.59 4.71
C ALA A 4 -7.72 -9.49 5.56
N ILE A 5 -7.11 -10.39 6.32
CA ILE A 5 -7.78 -11.22 7.31
C ILE A 5 -7.45 -10.64 8.69
N HIS A 6 -8.41 -10.62 9.61
CA HIS A 6 -8.16 -10.17 10.99
C HIS A 6 -7.14 -11.08 11.69
N PRO A 7 -6.14 -10.52 12.42
CA PRO A 7 -5.06 -11.32 13.00
C PRO A 7 -5.52 -12.31 14.07
N GLU A 8 -6.62 -12.01 14.76
CA GLU A 8 -7.14 -12.82 15.87
C GLU A 8 -8.43 -13.59 15.52
N ASP A 9 -9.02 -13.34 14.35
CA ASP A 9 -10.24 -14.02 13.88
C ASP A 9 -10.14 -14.23 12.36
N ASP A 10 -9.68 -15.41 11.96
CA ASP A 10 -9.43 -15.73 10.56
C ASP A 10 -10.70 -15.86 9.70
N THR A 11 -11.88 -15.67 10.31
CA THR A 11 -13.16 -15.57 9.62
C THR A 11 -13.50 -14.14 9.23
N GLN A 12 -12.92 -13.12 9.84
CA GLN A 12 -13.18 -11.73 9.45
C GLN A 12 -12.30 -11.33 8.26
N LEU A 13 -12.94 -11.04 7.12
CA LEU A 13 -12.28 -10.60 5.89
C LEU A 13 -12.59 -9.13 5.61
N TYR A 14 -11.55 -8.37 5.30
CA TYR A 14 -11.63 -6.98 4.88
C TYR A 14 -11.32 -6.89 3.40
N VAL A 15 -12.11 -6.13 2.66
CA VAL A 15 -11.96 -5.95 1.22
C VAL A 15 -12.00 -4.47 0.88
N TYR A 16 -10.97 -4.00 0.17
CA TYR A 16 -10.91 -2.67 -0.43
C TYR A 16 -11.34 -2.76 -1.89
N TYR A 17 -12.35 -1.99 -2.29
CA TYR A 17 -12.79 -1.95 -3.68
C TYR A 17 -13.28 -0.57 -4.12
N THR A 18 -13.17 -0.33 -5.42
CA THR A 18 -13.65 0.87 -6.10
C THR A 18 -15.10 0.69 -6.55
N TYR A 19 -15.92 1.71 -6.38
CA TYR A 19 -17.31 1.75 -6.83
C TYR A 19 -17.62 3.13 -7.45
N ARG A 20 -18.78 3.24 -8.09
CA ARG A 20 -19.28 4.52 -8.62
C ARG A 20 -20.54 4.93 -7.87
N ASP A 21 -20.60 6.21 -7.54
CA ASP A 21 -21.82 6.90 -7.12
C ASP A 21 -22.12 8.00 -8.16
N GLY A 22 -23.11 7.76 -9.00
CA GLY A 22 -23.34 8.53 -10.22
C GLY A 22 -22.12 8.53 -11.15
N ALA A 23 -21.60 9.72 -11.47
CA ALA A 23 -20.42 9.89 -12.32
C ALA A 23 -19.09 9.77 -11.56
N THR A 24 -19.12 9.87 -10.23
CA THR A 24 -17.93 9.95 -9.37
C THR A 24 -17.48 8.55 -8.96
N ALA A 25 -16.17 8.30 -9.00
CA ALA A 25 -15.58 7.08 -8.48
C ALA A 25 -15.14 7.29 -7.03
N PHE A 26 -15.33 6.26 -6.22
CA PHE A 26 -14.91 6.22 -4.83
C PHE A 26 -14.34 4.85 -4.52
N ASN A 27 -13.57 4.76 -3.45
CA ASN A 27 -13.13 3.52 -2.86
C ASN A 27 -13.77 3.33 -1.48
N LYS A 28 -13.90 2.09 -1.05
CA LYS A 28 -14.34 1.77 0.31
C LYS A 28 -13.71 0.50 0.83
N VAL A 29 -13.69 0.38 2.16
CA VAL A 29 -13.35 -0.84 2.88
C VAL A 29 -14.63 -1.41 3.49
N VAL A 30 -14.88 -2.68 3.20
CA VAL A 30 -15.94 -3.46 3.84
C VAL A 30 -15.34 -4.61 4.61
N ARG A 31 -16.01 -5.02 5.68
CA ARG A 31 -15.73 -6.24 6.42
C ARG A 31 -16.91 -7.18 6.34
N GLY A 32 -16.65 -8.47 6.14
CA GLY A 32 -17.65 -9.53 6.29
C GLY A 32 -17.07 -10.72 7.04
N THR A 33 -17.95 -11.59 7.52
CA THR A 33 -17.56 -12.87 8.11
C THR A 33 -17.60 -13.94 7.04
N LEU A 34 -16.51 -14.68 6.85
CA LEU A 34 -16.46 -15.86 6.00
C LEU A 34 -17.43 -16.91 6.52
N VAL A 35 -18.19 -17.52 5.62
CA VAL A 35 -18.95 -18.75 5.96
C VAL A 35 -17.98 -19.92 6.17
N GLU A 36 -18.46 -21.02 6.75
CA GLU A 36 -17.61 -22.16 7.18
C GLU A 36 -16.74 -22.74 6.04
N ASP A 37 -17.30 -22.85 4.83
CA ASP A 37 -16.58 -23.32 3.64
C ASP A 37 -15.74 -22.21 2.94
N ARG A 38 -15.73 -21.01 3.51
CA ARG A 38 -15.04 -19.80 3.02
C ARG A 38 -15.43 -19.36 1.61
N SER A 39 -16.58 -19.80 1.09
CA SER A 39 -17.03 -19.48 -0.26
C SER A 39 -17.68 -18.09 -0.42
N ALA A 40 -18.14 -17.50 0.69
CA ALA A 40 -18.85 -16.22 0.69
C ALA A 40 -18.63 -15.43 1.98
N LEU A 41 -18.96 -14.13 1.91
CA LEU A 41 -19.05 -13.25 3.08
C LEU A 41 -20.52 -13.07 3.49
N ARG A 42 -20.80 -13.28 4.77
CA ARG A 42 -22.05 -12.87 5.42
C ARG A 42 -21.87 -11.58 6.20
N ASP A 43 -22.98 -10.91 6.46
CA ASP A 43 -23.08 -9.70 7.29
C ASP A 43 -22.08 -8.60 6.89
N PRO A 44 -21.96 -8.24 5.60
CA PRO A 44 -21.02 -7.23 5.16
C PRO A 44 -21.39 -5.87 5.76
N ARG A 45 -20.41 -5.20 6.37
CA ARG A 45 -20.53 -3.84 6.90
C ARG A 45 -19.43 -2.95 6.36
N VAL A 46 -19.74 -1.67 6.21
CA VAL A 46 -18.76 -0.67 5.78
C VAL A 46 -17.87 -0.30 6.97
N ILE A 47 -16.56 -0.31 6.77
CA ILE A 47 -15.55 0.11 7.72
C ILE A 47 -15.13 1.56 7.43
N LEU A 48 -14.92 1.88 6.15
CA LEU A 48 -14.60 3.21 5.68
C LEU A 48 -15.20 3.41 4.29
N ASP A 49 -15.90 4.51 4.06
CA ASP A 49 -16.55 4.82 2.79
C ASP A 49 -16.04 6.12 2.17
N GLN A 50 -16.43 6.37 0.93
CA GLN A 50 -16.21 7.63 0.22
C GLN A 50 -14.75 8.10 0.19
N ILE A 51 -13.80 7.15 0.17
CA ILE A 51 -12.41 7.46 -0.14
C ILE A 51 -12.39 7.94 -1.60
N PRO A 52 -11.79 9.08 -1.94
CA PRO A 52 -11.72 9.52 -3.33
C PRO A 52 -11.11 8.43 -4.23
N GLY A 53 -11.71 8.23 -5.40
CA GLY A 53 -11.25 7.25 -6.38
C GLY A 53 -11.24 7.81 -7.79
N SER A 54 -10.50 7.15 -8.67
CA SER A 54 -10.46 7.49 -10.09
C SER A 54 -10.25 6.23 -10.94
N LYS A 55 -9.84 6.41 -12.20
CA LYS A 55 -9.36 5.32 -13.06
C LYS A 55 -7.95 4.87 -12.66
N ASN A 56 -7.17 5.77 -12.09
CA ASN A 56 -5.83 5.51 -11.58
C ASN A 56 -5.69 6.09 -10.17
N HIS A 57 -4.65 5.66 -9.48
CA HIS A 57 -4.24 6.17 -8.17
C HIS A 57 -5.27 5.93 -7.06
N ASP A 58 -5.80 4.72 -7.01
CA ASP A 58 -6.72 4.28 -5.96
C ASP A 58 -6.00 3.64 -4.77
N GLY A 59 -4.67 3.51 -4.79
CA GLY A 59 -3.91 2.78 -3.76
C GLY A 59 -4.49 1.39 -3.50
N GLY A 60 -5.00 1.20 -2.28
CA GLY A 60 -5.91 0.12 -1.94
C GLY A 60 -5.25 -1.10 -1.30
N ARG A 61 -4.05 -0.96 -0.72
CA ARG A 61 -3.47 -2.02 0.10
C ARG A 61 -4.09 -2.00 1.49
N LEU A 62 -4.43 -3.19 2.01
CA LEU A 62 -4.89 -3.40 3.37
C LEU A 62 -3.89 -4.31 4.09
N LYS A 63 -3.49 -3.95 5.31
CA LYS A 63 -2.82 -4.88 6.24
C LYS A 63 -3.10 -4.50 7.69
N PHE A 64 -3.14 -5.51 8.55
CA PHE A 64 -3.05 -5.30 9.99
C PHE A 64 -1.60 -5.09 10.41
N GLY A 65 -1.36 -4.07 11.22
CA GLY A 65 -0.07 -3.80 11.82
C GLY A 65 0.19 -4.65 13.06
N PRO A 66 1.41 -4.60 13.63
CA PRO A 66 1.77 -5.28 14.87
C PRO A 66 0.99 -4.76 16.10
N ASP A 67 0.32 -3.62 15.96
CA ASP A 67 -0.56 -2.99 16.95
C ASP A 67 -2.04 -3.42 16.83
N ASN A 68 -2.33 -4.43 15.99
CA ASN A 68 -3.67 -4.92 15.66
C ASN A 68 -4.58 -3.87 14.99
N MET A 69 -4.03 -2.76 14.48
CA MET A 69 -4.79 -1.77 13.73
C MET A 69 -4.78 -2.08 12.23
N LEU A 70 -5.85 -1.69 11.55
CA LEU A 70 -5.99 -1.78 10.10
C LEU A 70 -5.37 -0.57 9.42
N TYR A 71 -4.35 -0.80 8.61
CA TYR A 71 -3.71 0.21 7.76
C TYR A 71 -4.22 0.11 6.33
N ILE A 72 -4.52 1.28 5.74
CA ILE A 72 -5.14 1.40 4.41
C ILE A 72 -4.33 2.39 3.58
N THR A 73 -3.80 1.96 2.44
CA THR A 73 -3.16 2.89 1.51
C THR A 73 -4.19 3.48 0.54
N THR A 74 -4.06 4.77 0.24
CA THR A 74 -4.95 5.49 -0.68
C THR A 74 -4.10 6.35 -1.61
N GLY A 75 -4.41 6.36 -2.90
CA GLY A 75 -3.76 7.28 -3.83
C GLY A 75 -4.50 8.62 -3.92
N ASP A 76 -3.92 9.57 -4.66
CA ASP A 76 -4.45 10.92 -4.81
C ASP A 76 -5.68 11.03 -5.73
N ALA A 77 -6.17 9.90 -6.26
CA ALA A 77 -7.28 9.84 -7.21
C ALA A 77 -7.11 10.77 -8.43
N GLU A 78 -5.87 10.97 -8.89
CA GLU A 78 -5.47 11.89 -9.97
C GLU A 78 -5.72 13.38 -9.66
N ASN A 79 -6.11 13.72 -8.43
CA ASN A 79 -6.17 15.08 -7.92
C ASN A 79 -5.07 15.29 -6.87
N THR A 80 -3.89 15.65 -7.34
CA THR A 80 -2.66 15.73 -6.53
C THR A 80 -2.78 16.61 -5.29
N LYS A 81 -3.64 17.64 -5.32
CA LYS A 81 -3.86 18.54 -4.18
C LYS A 81 -4.43 17.82 -2.96
N LEU A 82 -5.17 16.73 -3.17
CA LEU A 82 -5.81 15.97 -2.09
C LEU A 82 -4.80 15.27 -1.19
N ALA A 83 -3.59 14.98 -1.67
CA ALA A 83 -2.54 14.33 -0.87
C ALA A 83 -2.11 15.18 0.34
N GLN A 84 -2.10 16.51 0.17
CA GLN A 84 -1.76 17.49 1.21
C GLN A 84 -2.98 17.99 2.00
N ASP A 85 -4.18 17.79 1.46
CA ASP A 85 -5.43 18.14 2.13
C ASP A 85 -5.71 17.17 3.28
N ARG A 86 -5.73 17.68 4.51
CA ARG A 86 -5.98 16.89 5.72
C ARG A 86 -7.46 16.53 5.91
N ASP A 87 -8.37 17.23 5.22
CA ASP A 87 -9.80 16.91 5.24
C ASP A 87 -10.18 15.84 4.19
N SER A 88 -9.19 15.33 3.45
CA SER A 88 -9.34 14.31 2.40
C SER A 88 -8.71 12.98 2.78
N LEU A 89 -9.38 11.88 2.39
CA LEU A 89 -8.86 10.51 2.51
C LEU A 89 -7.92 10.12 1.36
N ALA A 90 -7.72 10.96 0.35
CA ALA A 90 -6.85 10.65 -0.78
C ALA A 90 -5.39 10.97 -0.49
N GLY A 91 -4.48 10.15 -1.02
CA GLY A 91 -3.04 10.35 -0.88
C GLY A 91 -2.54 10.23 0.56
N LYS A 92 -3.05 9.21 1.27
CA LYS A 92 -2.79 8.92 2.68
C LYS A 92 -2.40 7.46 2.90
N ILE A 93 -1.69 7.21 3.99
CA ILE A 93 -1.80 5.92 4.70
C ILE A 93 -2.72 6.19 5.89
N LEU A 94 -3.84 5.48 5.97
CA LEU A 94 -4.83 5.59 7.04
C LEU A 94 -4.61 4.50 8.10
N ARG A 95 -5.05 4.74 9.34
CA ARG A 95 -5.01 3.77 10.44
C ARG A 95 -6.30 3.80 11.24
N LEU A 96 -6.95 2.64 11.34
CA LEU A 96 -8.24 2.43 12.00
C LEU A 96 -8.16 1.22 12.93
N ASP A 97 -9.04 1.17 13.93
CA ASP A 97 -9.31 -0.10 14.61
C ASP A 97 -10.06 -1.09 13.66
N PRO A 98 -10.18 -2.38 14.03
CA PRO A 98 -10.90 -3.36 13.23
C PRO A 98 -12.39 -3.03 12.98
N GLU A 99 -12.98 -2.13 13.78
CA GLU A 99 -14.36 -1.67 13.72
C GLU A 99 -14.54 -0.43 12.84
N GLY A 100 -13.45 0.25 12.46
CA GLY A 100 -13.46 1.48 11.67
C GLY A 100 -13.43 2.76 12.50
N HIS A 101 -13.19 2.68 13.81
CA HIS A 101 -12.98 3.86 14.64
C HIS A 101 -11.53 4.34 14.57
N ILE A 102 -11.33 5.62 14.85
CA ILE A 102 -9.99 6.20 14.97
C ILE A 102 -9.38 5.82 16.31
N PRO A 103 -8.19 5.21 16.33
CA PRO A 103 -7.41 5.05 17.55
C PRO A 103 -7.08 6.39 18.19
N ALA A 104 -7.20 6.49 19.52
CA ALA A 104 -6.96 7.74 20.27
C ALA A 104 -5.50 8.24 20.17
N ASP A 105 -4.58 7.38 19.77
CA ASP A 105 -3.17 7.65 19.57
C ASP A 105 -2.82 7.90 18.09
N ASN A 106 -3.79 8.16 17.19
CA ASN A 106 -3.48 8.68 15.87
C ASN A 106 -2.85 10.09 15.95
N PRO A 107 -2.15 10.56 14.89
CA PRO A 107 -1.60 11.92 14.84
C PRO A 107 -2.66 12.98 15.16
N GLU A 108 -2.33 13.94 16.03
CA GLU A 108 -3.17 15.11 16.24
C GLU A 108 -3.05 16.06 15.03
N ILE A 109 -4.16 16.69 14.66
CA ILE A 109 -4.13 17.81 13.71
C ILE A 109 -3.81 19.08 14.49
N ASP A 110 -2.58 19.57 14.37
CA ASP A 110 -2.26 20.97 14.64
C ASP A 110 -2.51 21.78 13.35
N ASP A 111 -3.77 22.01 13.00
CA ASP A 111 -4.15 22.96 11.95
C ASP A 111 -5.18 23.97 12.47
N PRO A 112 -4.76 25.20 12.83
CA PRO A 112 -5.65 26.24 13.32
C PRO A 112 -6.63 26.76 12.25
N ASN A 113 -6.50 26.34 10.98
CA ASN A 113 -7.40 26.70 9.88
C ASN A 113 -8.26 25.53 9.39
N ALA A 114 -8.26 24.38 10.08
CA ALA A 114 -9.12 23.24 9.75
C ALA A 114 -10.59 23.68 9.80
N THR A 115 -11.15 23.95 8.63
CA THR A 115 -12.57 24.26 8.44
C THR A 115 -13.21 23.01 7.87
N SER A 116 -13.25 21.96 8.70
CA SER A 116 -13.84 20.68 8.33
C SER A 116 -15.23 20.89 7.73
N THR A 117 -15.34 20.71 6.42
CA THR A 117 -16.61 20.70 5.66
C THR A 117 -17.06 19.28 5.34
N THR A 118 -16.25 18.28 5.72
CA THR A 118 -16.52 16.86 5.60
C THR A 118 -16.93 16.32 6.97
N ASN A 119 -17.77 15.27 7.02
CA ASN A 119 -18.04 14.53 8.26
C ASN A 119 -16.85 13.64 8.68
N LEU A 120 -15.65 13.91 8.17
CA LEU A 120 -14.48 13.07 8.39
C LEU A 120 -13.68 13.63 9.58
N PRO A 121 -13.39 12.79 10.57
CA PRO A 121 -12.59 13.22 11.69
C PRO A 121 -11.13 13.47 11.29
N PRO A 122 -10.52 14.55 11.80
CA PRO A 122 -9.22 15.05 11.38
C PRO A 122 -8.06 14.03 11.51
N ALA A 123 -8.11 13.10 12.46
CA ALA A 123 -7.02 12.18 12.77
C ALA A 123 -7.10 10.80 12.07
N LEU A 124 -7.75 10.67 10.91
CA LEU A 124 -7.87 9.36 10.22
C LEU A 124 -6.55 8.86 9.59
N TYR A 125 -5.64 9.77 9.27
CA TYR A 125 -4.38 9.43 8.63
C TYR A 125 -3.31 9.01 9.64
N TRP A 126 -2.47 8.07 9.24
CA TRP A 126 -1.18 7.79 9.87
C TRP A 126 -0.08 8.66 9.26
N SER A 127 -0.11 8.87 7.94
CA SER A 127 0.79 9.76 7.20
C SER A 127 0.09 10.38 5.98
N ILE A 128 0.63 11.50 5.49
CA ILE A 128 0.08 12.27 4.36
C ILE A 128 1.10 12.43 3.23
N GLY A 129 0.71 13.09 2.14
CA GLY A 129 1.64 13.43 1.07
C GLY A 129 2.01 12.25 0.18
N HIS A 130 1.05 11.36 -0.09
CA HIS A 130 1.25 10.21 -0.95
C HIS A 130 0.57 10.37 -2.31
N ARG A 131 1.21 9.87 -3.37
CA ARG A 131 0.69 9.81 -4.73
C ARG A 131 -0.14 8.55 -4.97
N ASN A 132 0.46 7.37 -4.85
CA ASN A 132 -0.22 6.10 -5.10
C ASN A 132 0.49 4.89 -4.44
N PRO A 133 0.47 4.81 -3.09
CA PRO A 133 1.08 3.72 -2.34
C PRO A 133 0.32 2.41 -2.53
N GLN A 134 1.03 1.32 -2.84
CA GLN A 134 0.43 0.02 -3.19
C GLN A 134 0.99 -1.19 -2.43
N GLY A 135 2.01 -1.00 -1.60
CA GLY A 135 2.54 -2.01 -0.70
C GLY A 135 2.89 -1.40 0.63
N ILE A 136 2.60 -2.15 1.70
CA ILE A 136 3.05 -1.84 3.05
C ILE A 136 3.51 -3.11 3.75
N ALA A 137 4.49 -3.00 4.64
CA ALA A 137 4.95 -4.09 5.50
C ALA A 137 5.63 -3.50 6.75
N TRP A 138 5.68 -4.28 7.83
CA TRP A 138 6.49 -3.96 8.99
C TRP A 138 7.72 -4.86 9.00
N ASP A 139 8.86 -4.29 9.40
CA ASP A 139 10.02 -5.12 9.76
C ASP A 139 9.91 -5.66 11.19
N ASP A 140 10.94 -6.39 11.64
CA ASP A 140 11.01 -6.99 12.96
C ASP A 140 11.22 -5.97 14.10
N GLU A 141 11.58 -4.73 13.78
CA GLU A 141 11.61 -3.61 14.72
C GLU A 141 10.25 -2.89 14.83
N GLY A 142 9.28 -3.28 14.00
CA GLY A 142 7.97 -2.64 13.94
C GLY A 142 7.95 -1.34 13.12
N GLN A 143 9.00 -1.06 12.34
CA GLN A 143 9.02 0.07 11.42
C GLN A 143 8.12 -0.24 10.22
N LEU A 144 7.17 0.67 9.93
CA LEU A 144 6.32 0.58 8.75
C LEU A 144 7.10 1.04 7.51
N TRP A 145 7.03 0.25 6.46
CA TRP A 145 7.59 0.55 5.15
C TRP A 145 6.46 0.61 4.12
N ALA A 146 6.59 1.50 3.13
CA ALA A 146 5.64 1.59 2.03
C ALA A 146 6.33 1.74 0.67
N THR A 147 5.76 1.09 -0.34
CA THR A 147 6.14 1.28 -1.74
C THR A 147 5.13 2.14 -2.48
N GLU A 148 5.61 3.00 -3.36
CA GLU A 148 4.79 4.01 -4.00
C GLU A 148 5.15 4.22 -5.48
N HIS A 149 4.14 4.39 -6.32
CA HIS A 149 4.35 4.77 -7.71
C HIS A 149 4.65 6.27 -7.81
N GLY A 150 5.81 6.61 -8.36
CA GLY A 150 6.22 7.99 -8.60
C GLY A 150 5.57 8.61 -9.85
N SER A 151 5.87 9.90 -10.08
CA SER A 151 5.44 10.62 -11.28
C SER A 151 6.52 10.54 -12.36
N GLN A 152 6.17 10.00 -13.53
CA GLN A 152 7.08 9.89 -14.69
C GLN A 152 8.36 9.08 -14.47
N SER A 153 8.39 8.19 -13.46
CA SER A 153 9.53 7.45 -12.85
C SER A 153 9.64 7.87 -11.38
N THR A 154 10.82 7.72 -10.75
CA THR A 154 11.07 8.00 -9.32
C THR A 154 10.06 7.31 -8.41
N ASP A 155 9.87 6.01 -8.62
CA ASP A 155 9.08 5.19 -7.70
C ASP A 155 9.82 5.06 -6.37
N GLU A 156 9.09 4.98 -5.27
CA GLU A 156 9.68 5.18 -3.93
C GLU A 156 9.49 3.97 -3.03
N LEU A 157 10.47 3.79 -2.13
CA LEU A 157 10.38 3.03 -0.90
C LEU A 157 10.55 4.01 0.26
N ASN A 158 9.53 4.09 1.11
CA ASN A 158 9.43 5.05 2.21
C ASN A 158 9.48 4.34 3.57
N ARG A 159 10.23 4.91 4.53
CA ARG A 159 10.12 4.59 5.96
C ARG A 159 8.99 5.44 6.54
N ILE A 160 7.87 4.81 6.85
CA ILE A 160 6.66 5.50 7.29
C ILE A 160 6.69 5.76 8.79
N GLU A 161 6.58 7.03 9.17
CA GLU A 161 6.51 7.48 10.55
C GLU A 161 5.18 8.20 10.82
N LYS A 162 4.78 8.17 12.09
CA LYS A 162 3.51 8.73 12.54
C LYS A 162 3.46 10.23 12.29
N GLY A 163 2.45 10.67 11.54
CA GLY A 163 2.09 12.07 11.34
C GLY A 163 2.94 12.82 10.32
N LEU A 164 3.92 12.16 9.70
CA LEU A 164 4.81 12.81 8.74
C LEU A 164 4.19 12.96 7.35
N ASP A 165 4.71 13.93 6.61
CA ASP A 165 4.32 14.29 5.26
C ASP A 165 5.37 13.79 4.26
N TYR A 166 5.00 12.87 3.37
CA TYR A 166 5.87 12.29 2.35
C TYR A 166 5.94 13.11 1.06
N GLY A 167 5.44 14.35 1.12
CA GLY A 167 5.89 15.40 0.24
C GLY A 167 5.15 15.52 -1.09
N TRP A 168 4.43 14.50 -1.56
CA TRP A 168 3.66 14.61 -2.79
C TRP A 168 2.55 15.67 -2.66
N PRO A 169 2.37 16.59 -3.64
CA PRO A 169 3.10 16.70 -4.90
C PRO A 169 4.25 17.71 -4.91
N THR A 170 4.58 18.28 -3.75
CA THR A 170 5.59 19.34 -3.55
C THR A 170 7.01 18.86 -3.83
N ILE A 171 7.37 17.67 -3.35
CA ILE A 171 8.67 17.03 -3.60
C ILE A 171 8.51 15.64 -4.22
N ARG A 172 9.55 15.19 -4.94
CA ARG A 172 9.66 13.87 -5.59
C ARG A 172 11.11 13.42 -5.60
N GLY A 173 11.39 12.16 -5.28
CA GLY A 173 12.75 11.62 -5.32
C GLY A 173 13.70 12.42 -4.43
N ASP A 174 14.74 13.02 -5.01
CA ASP A 174 15.78 13.78 -4.27
C ASP A 174 15.37 15.22 -3.88
N GLU A 175 14.20 15.69 -4.31
CA GLU A 175 13.72 17.03 -3.95
C GLU A 175 13.46 17.14 -2.43
N THR A 176 13.70 18.32 -1.85
CA THR A 176 13.54 18.56 -0.41
C THR A 176 12.71 19.82 -0.16
N ALA A 177 11.95 19.80 0.95
CA ALA A 177 11.18 20.93 1.44
C ALA A 177 11.07 20.86 2.97
N SER A 178 10.74 21.99 3.59
CA SER A 178 10.60 22.07 5.05
C SER A 178 9.44 21.19 5.53
N ASN A 179 9.68 20.39 6.57
CA ASN A 179 8.68 19.49 7.18
C ASN A 179 8.11 18.43 6.23
N GLN A 180 8.89 18.01 5.23
CA GLN A 180 8.52 16.93 4.31
C GLN A 180 9.65 15.90 4.24
N GLU A 181 9.27 14.63 4.27
CA GLU A 181 10.18 13.50 4.29
C GLU A 181 10.55 13.07 2.88
N THR A 182 11.83 12.81 2.66
CA THR A 182 12.35 12.22 1.42
C THR A 182 12.25 10.71 1.46
N PRO A 183 12.09 10.03 0.31
CA PRO A 183 12.10 8.58 0.27
C PRO A 183 13.41 8.00 0.77
N TYR A 184 13.33 6.82 1.41
CA TYR A 184 14.51 6.08 1.83
C TYR A 184 15.32 5.60 0.63
N LEU A 185 14.62 5.24 -0.45
CA LEU A 185 15.20 4.89 -1.73
C LEU A 185 14.17 5.22 -2.82
N HIS A 186 14.64 5.71 -3.97
CA HIS A 186 13.80 5.85 -5.17
C HIS A 186 14.45 5.20 -6.40
N SER A 187 13.65 4.88 -7.40
CA SER A 187 14.08 4.15 -8.62
C SER A 187 14.93 4.96 -9.59
N GLY A 188 15.19 6.24 -9.29
CA GLY A 188 15.72 7.21 -10.25
C GLY A 188 14.80 7.40 -11.47
N THR A 189 15.38 7.94 -12.54
CA THR A 189 14.67 8.19 -13.81
C THR A 189 14.85 7.09 -14.85
N ASP A 190 15.91 6.29 -14.71
CA ASP A 190 16.31 5.30 -15.71
C ASP A 190 15.46 4.03 -15.66
N VAL A 191 14.95 3.71 -14.46
CA VAL A 191 14.10 2.55 -14.21
C VAL A 191 12.78 3.01 -13.63
N THR A 192 11.69 2.43 -14.13
CA THR A 192 10.38 2.51 -13.48
C THR A 192 10.04 1.14 -12.93
N TRP A 193 10.05 1.00 -11.61
CA TRP A 193 9.61 -0.22 -10.93
C TRP A 193 8.11 -0.43 -11.13
N ALA A 194 7.32 0.64 -10.96
CA ALA A 194 5.89 0.61 -10.66
C ALA A 194 5.61 -0.40 -9.53
N PRO A 195 6.09 -0.10 -8.30
CA PRO A 195 6.14 -1.06 -7.21
C PRO A 195 4.76 -1.25 -6.59
N SER A 196 4.46 -2.46 -6.17
CA SER A 196 3.15 -2.83 -5.64
C SER A 196 3.30 -3.56 -4.32
N GLY A 197 2.82 -4.79 -4.16
CA GLY A 197 2.92 -5.52 -2.90
C GLY A 197 4.32 -5.50 -2.29
N LEU A 198 4.38 -5.38 -0.97
CA LEU A 198 5.59 -5.33 -0.16
C LEU A 198 5.47 -6.36 0.97
N ALA A 199 6.55 -7.09 1.21
CA ALA A 199 6.68 -8.01 2.34
C ALA A 199 8.05 -7.87 2.99
N TYR A 200 8.11 -8.07 4.29
CA TYR A 200 9.36 -8.24 5.02
C TYR A 200 9.53 -9.73 5.35
N LEU A 201 10.73 -10.28 5.14
CA LEU A 201 11.06 -11.65 5.48
C LEU A 201 12.07 -11.66 6.65
N PRO A 202 11.65 -11.98 7.88
CA PRO A 202 12.52 -11.93 9.05
C PRO A 202 13.76 -12.83 8.97
N SER A 203 13.67 -13.98 8.32
CA SER A 203 14.79 -14.93 8.23
C SER A 203 15.97 -14.40 7.42
N THR A 204 15.75 -13.45 6.52
CA THR A 204 16.80 -12.80 5.73
C THR A 204 16.97 -11.32 6.06
N LYS A 205 16.08 -10.76 6.89
CA LYS A 205 15.99 -9.32 7.19
C LYS A 205 15.86 -8.43 5.95
N ARG A 206 15.09 -8.90 4.96
CA ARG A 206 14.92 -8.20 3.69
C ARG A 206 13.47 -7.84 3.43
N LEU A 207 13.29 -6.64 2.90
CA LEU A 207 12.08 -6.23 2.20
C LEU A 207 12.09 -6.84 0.80
N TYR A 208 10.92 -7.24 0.33
CA TYR A 208 10.67 -7.71 -1.03
C TYR A 208 9.46 -6.99 -1.61
N TRP A 209 9.56 -6.46 -2.83
CA TRP A 209 8.42 -5.85 -3.50
C TRP A 209 8.28 -6.24 -4.96
N ALA A 210 7.02 -6.36 -5.38
CA ALA A 210 6.65 -6.72 -6.74
C ALA A 210 6.67 -5.48 -7.65
N GLY A 211 7.44 -5.53 -8.73
CA GLY A 211 7.51 -4.50 -9.76
C GLY A 211 6.61 -4.82 -10.95
N LEU A 212 5.61 -3.97 -11.20
CA LEU A 212 4.68 -4.15 -12.30
C LEU A 212 5.32 -3.81 -13.64
N ARG A 213 5.99 -2.67 -13.74
CA ARG A 213 6.56 -2.18 -15.01
C ARG A 213 7.97 -2.72 -15.22
N SER A 214 8.76 -2.86 -14.14
CA SER A 214 10.08 -3.50 -14.24
C SER A 214 9.99 -4.99 -14.50
N GLN A 215 8.87 -5.64 -14.13
CA GLN A 215 8.70 -7.09 -14.20
C GLN A 215 9.74 -7.84 -13.35
N THR A 216 9.96 -7.34 -12.14
CA THR A 216 11.05 -7.74 -11.25
C THR A 216 10.52 -7.86 -9.84
N LEU A 217 10.95 -8.88 -9.11
CA LEU A 217 10.82 -8.94 -7.66
C LEU A 217 12.07 -8.27 -7.08
N TRP A 218 11.94 -7.10 -6.49
CA TRP A 218 13.07 -6.40 -5.89
C TRP A 218 13.23 -6.84 -4.43
N SER A 219 14.46 -6.78 -3.93
CA SER A 219 14.72 -6.95 -2.50
C SER A 219 15.77 -5.98 -1.98
N LEU A 220 15.67 -5.58 -0.71
CA LEU A 220 16.61 -4.70 -0.04
C LEU A 220 16.71 -5.08 1.44
N SER A 221 17.91 -5.03 2.00
CA SER A 221 18.13 -5.11 3.46
C SER A 221 18.19 -3.70 4.05
N PRO A 222 17.23 -3.32 4.92
CA PRO A 222 17.28 -2.02 5.59
C PRO A 222 18.54 -1.81 6.45
N GLU A 223 19.11 -2.89 6.99
CA GLU A 223 20.32 -2.87 7.80
C GLU A 223 21.58 -2.61 6.95
N GLU A 224 21.64 -3.17 5.74
CA GLU A 224 22.77 -3.01 4.82
C GLU A 224 22.69 -1.69 4.02
N GLY A 225 21.51 -1.09 3.95
CA GLY A 225 21.28 0.18 3.27
C GLY A 225 20.84 0.05 1.80
N PRO A 226 20.64 1.20 1.11
CA PRO A 226 20.19 1.26 -0.28
C PRO A 226 21.04 0.47 -1.29
N GLU A 227 22.34 0.35 -1.04
CA GLU A 227 23.28 -0.40 -1.88
C GLU A 227 22.99 -1.91 -1.93
N SER A 228 22.20 -2.43 -0.99
CA SER A 228 21.79 -3.84 -0.97
C SER A 228 20.66 -4.18 -1.95
N LEU A 229 20.14 -3.20 -2.71
CA LEU A 229 19.08 -3.41 -3.68
C LEU A 229 19.45 -4.49 -4.70
N THR A 230 18.66 -5.56 -4.76
CA THR A 230 18.91 -6.71 -5.63
C THR A 230 17.66 -7.03 -6.45
N PRO A 231 17.75 -7.12 -7.80
CA PRO A 231 16.67 -7.58 -8.65
C PRO A 231 16.59 -9.10 -8.69
N HIS A 232 15.36 -9.64 -8.68
CA HIS A 232 15.07 -11.07 -8.82
C HIS A 232 14.01 -11.31 -9.88
N LEU A 233 14.05 -12.50 -10.50
CA LEU A 233 13.03 -12.96 -11.44
C LEU A 233 12.78 -12.03 -12.64
N GLU A 234 13.77 -11.20 -13.01
CA GLU A 234 13.63 -10.15 -14.01
C GLU A 234 13.07 -10.67 -15.33
N LYS A 235 11.89 -10.15 -15.71
CA LYS A 235 11.17 -10.44 -16.96
C LYS A 235 10.82 -11.92 -17.14
N GLN A 236 10.96 -12.76 -16.12
CA GLN A 236 10.69 -14.19 -16.22
C GLN A 236 9.18 -14.49 -16.23
N PHE A 237 8.39 -13.71 -15.50
CA PHE A 237 6.95 -13.93 -15.30
C PHE A 237 6.09 -12.75 -15.71
N GLY A 238 6.68 -11.71 -16.32
CA GLY A 238 5.98 -10.48 -16.64
C GLY A 238 5.69 -9.64 -15.40
N ARG A 239 4.52 -8.99 -15.38
CA ARG A 239 4.13 -8.01 -14.36
C ARG A 239 3.88 -8.71 -13.03
N LEU A 240 4.53 -8.26 -11.95
CA LEU A 240 4.31 -8.77 -10.60
C LEU A 240 3.51 -7.75 -9.78
N ARG A 241 2.51 -8.23 -9.03
CA ARG A 241 1.51 -7.41 -8.32
C ARG A 241 1.56 -7.51 -6.81
N ASP A 242 1.85 -8.68 -6.29
CA ASP A 242 1.87 -8.88 -4.86
C ASP A 242 2.99 -9.80 -4.45
N VAL A 243 3.46 -9.63 -3.21
CA VAL A 243 4.36 -10.55 -2.55
C VAL A 243 3.98 -10.62 -1.08
N VAL A 244 3.84 -11.84 -0.57
CA VAL A 244 3.59 -12.12 0.85
C VAL A 244 4.51 -13.25 1.32
N VAL A 245 4.85 -13.25 2.62
CA VAL A 245 5.54 -14.38 3.24
C VAL A 245 4.49 -15.40 3.67
N GLY A 246 4.61 -16.63 3.19
CA GLY A 246 3.76 -17.72 3.62
C GLY A 246 4.20 -18.28 4.99
N PRO A 247 3.32 -19.05 5.66
CA PRO A 247 3.64 -19.66 6.96
C PRO A 247 4.78 -20.70 6.90
N ASP A 248 5.15 -21.13 5.69
CA ASP A 248 6.28 -22.02 5.41
C ASP A 248 7.61 -21.28 5.18
N GLY A 249 7.62 -19.94 5.28
CA GLY A 249 8.79 -19.10 5.04
C GLY A 249 9.12 -18.87 3.57
N PHE A 250 8.26 -19.30 2.63
CA PHE A 250 8.40 -19.02 1.21
C PHE A 250 7.75 -17.69 0.85
N LEU A 251 8.20 -17.08 -0.27
CA LEU A 251 7.52 -15.92 -0.84
C LEU A 251 6.43 -16.40 -1.80
N TYR A 252 5.21 -15.89 -1.65
CA TYR A 252 4.12 -16.09 -2.59
C TYR A 252 3.94 -14.83 -3.41
N VAL A 253 4.16 -14.92 -4.73
CA VAL A 253 4.18 -13.78 -5.65
C VAL A 253 3.04 -13.90 -6.66
N LEU A 254 2.21 -12.87 -6.78
CA LEU A 254 1.10 -12.81 -7.73
C LEU A 254 1.52 -12.08 -9.02
N THR A 255 1.22 -12.65 -10.20
CA THR A 255 1.38 -11.96 -11.48
C THR A 255 0.15 -11.10 -11.84
N SER A 256 0.29 -10.16 -12.78
CA SER A 256 -0.76 -9.24 -13.21
C SER A 256 -0.64 -8.90 -14.70
N ASN A 257 -0.47 -9.92 -15.53
CA ASN A 257 -0.30 -9.84 -16.97
C ASN A 257 -1.64 -9.58 -17.70
N GLN A 258 -2.77 -9.93 -17.10
CA GLN A 258 -4.11 -9.71 -17.69
C GLN A 258 -4.74 -8.35 -17.32
N ASP A 259 -4.00 -7.45 -16.67
CA ASP A 259 -4.51 -6.13 -16.25
C ASP A 259 -4.64 -5.09 -17.40
N GLY A 260 -4.51 -5.53 -18.66
CA GLY A 260 -4.54 -4.70 -19.85
C GLY A 260 -3.23 -3.96 -20.16
N ARG A 261 -2.19 -4.10 -19.32
CA ARG A 261 -0.85 -3.52 -19.56
C ARG A 261 0.24 -4.58 -19.76
N GLY A 262 -0.08 -5.86 -19.59
CA GLY A 262 0.82 -6.98 -19.82
C GLY A 262 0.65 -7.63 -21.19
N VAL A 263 1.45 -8.68 -21.43
CA VAL A 263 1.32 -9.59 -22.57
C VAL A 263 1.09 -10.99 -22.00
N PRO A 264 -0.18 -11.38 -21.76
CA PRO A 264 -0.49 -12.61 -21.05
C PRO A 264 -0.24 -13.86 -21.90
N THR A 265 0.18 -14.92 -21.22
CA THR A 265 0.19 -16.31 -21.71
C THR A 265 -1.11 -17.02 -21.34
N VAL A 266 -1.33 -18.21 -21.86
CA VAL A 266 -2.54 -19.02 -21.56
C VAL A 266 -2.64 -19.40 -20.08
N ASP A 267 -1.52 -19.49 -19.38
CA ASP A 267 -1.47 -19.86 -17.96
C ASP A 267 -1.38 -18.63 -17.04
N ASP A 268 -1.54 -17.40 -17.54
CA ASP A 268 -1.63 -16.21 -16.69
C ASP A 268 -3.06 -16.01 -16.17
N ASP A 269 -3.28 -15.38 -15.01
CA ASP A 269 -2.29 -14.96 -14.01
C ASP A 269 -2.00 -16.08 -12.99
N ARG A 270 -0.86 -16.00 -12.29
CA ARG A 270 -0.32 -17.07 -11.43
C ARG A 270 -0.02 -16.60 -10.03
N ILE A 271 -0.10 -17.52 -9.07
CA ILE A 271 0.53 -17.40 -7.76
C ILE A 271 1.78 -18.30 -7.76
N LEU A 272 2.95 -17.68 -7.66
CA LEU A 272 4.24 -18.35 -7.63
C LEU A 272 4.66 -18.59 -6.18
N ARG A 273 5.15 -19.79 -5.85
CA ARG A 273 5.77 -20.10 -4.55
C ARG A 273 7.28 -20.14 -4.72
N ILE A 274 7.98 -19.15 -4.18
CA ILE A 274 9.42 -18.91 -4.38
C ILE A 274 10.19 -19.25 -3.10
N ASN A 275 11.24 -20.06 -3.23
CA ASN A 275 12.18 -20.30 -2.13
C ASN A 275 13.16 -19.12 -2.04
N PRO A 276 13.11 -18.29 -0.99
CA PRO A 276 14.00 -17.12 -0.87
C PRO A 276 15.48 -17.49 -0.76
N ALA A 277 15.83 -18.71 -0.33
CA ALA A 277 17.23 -19.17 -0.27
C ALA A 277 17.83 -19.51 -1.66
N LYS A 278 17.03 -19.43 -2.72
CA LYS A 278 17.46 -19.64 -4.12
C LYS A 278 17.43 -18.34 -4.94
N LEU A 279 17.11 -17.22 -4.29
CA LEU A 279 17.18 -15.88 -4.87
C LEU A 279 18.59 -15.32 -4.73
#